data_AF-A0AA88EA18-F1
#
_entry.id   AF-A0AA88EA18-F1
#
_cell.length_a   1.000
_cell.length_b   1.000
_cell.length_c   1.000
_cell.angle_alpha   90.00
_cell.angle_beta   90.00
_cell.angle_gamma   90.00
#
_symmetry.space_group_name_H-M   'P 1'
#
loop_
_entity.id
_entity.type
_entity.pdbx_description
1 polymer ?
#
loop_
_entity_poly.entity_id
_entity_poly.type
_entity_poly.pdbx_seq_one_letter_code
_entity_poly.pdbx_strand_id
1 'polypeptide(L)'
;MKNFWTKTKKKKNGSVPLEPFKMPGGFKKVQEGVDVFDSIWNKVYDTDNANQKEKFEADLKKEIKKLQPYRDQIKTWIQSSEIKDKKVSASYEQALVVARKLIGREMERFKICEKETKTKAFSKEGLG
;
A
#
# COMPACT_ATOMS: atom_id res chain seq x y z
N MET A 1 -41.19 -45.02 37.81
CA MET A 1 -39.86 -44.97 38.46
C MET A 1 -38.84 -44.39 37.49
N LYS A 2 -38.16 -43.31 37.93
CA LYS A 2 -36.74 -42.95 37.73
C LYS A 2 -36.15 -42.92 36.29
N ASN A 3 -35.95 -41.69 35.82
CA ASN A 3 -34.70 -41.09 35.30
C ASN A 3 -33.79 -41.96 34.42
N PHE A 4 -33.43 -41.49 33.21
CA PHE A 4 -32.10 -40.88 33.04
C PHE A 4 -31.95 -40.14 31.72
N TRP A 5 -31.26 -39.02 31.87
CA TRP A 5 -30.86 -37.99 30.92
C TRP A 5 -29.75 -38.47 29.99
N THR A 6 -29.91 -38.38 28.67
CA THR A 6 -28.76 -38.14 27.76
C THR A 6 -29.16 -37.25 26.59
N LYS A 7 -29.23 -35.95 26.88
CA LYS A 7 -29.20 -34.88 25.89
C LYS A 7 -27.79 -34.85 25.30
N THR A 8 -27.56 -35.50 24.17
CA THR A 8 -26.29 -35.40 23.44
C THR A 8 -26.14 -33.98 22.90
N LYS A 9 -25.37 -33.16 23.62
CA LYS A 9 -24.85 -31.87 23.14
C LYS A 9 -24.07 -32.11 21.85
N LYS A 10 -24.67 -31.78 20.72
CA LYS A 10 -23.95 -31.52 19.48
C LYS A 10 -23.03 -30.33 19.76
N LYS A 11 -21.74 -30.59 20.00
CA LYS A 11 -20.69 -29.57 20.00
C LYS A 11 -20.78 -28.89 18.63
N LYS A 12 -21.37 -27.69 18.60
CA LYS A 12 -21.15 -26.75 17.50
C LYS A 12 -19.67 -26.42 17.58
N ASN A 13 -18.87 -27.06 16.73
CA ASN A 13 -17.52 -26.58 16.44
C ASN A 13 -17.70 -25.13 15.99
N GLY A 14 -17.35 -24.20 16.89
CA GLY A 14 -17.35 -22.78 16.64
C GLY A 14 -16.22 -22.45 15.68
N SER A 15 -16.38 -22.81 14.41
CA SER A 15 -15.84 -21.97 13.35
C SER A 15 -16.70 -20.72 13.36
N VAL A 16 -16.30 -19.75 14.18
CA VAL A 16 -16.67 -18.35 13.95
C VAL A 16 -16.47 -18.12 12.46
N PRO A 17 -17.51 -17.72 11.71
CA PRO A 17 -17.32 -17.25 10.35
C PRO A 17 -16.24 -16.18 10.45
N LEU A 18 -15.10 -16.40 9.80
CA LEU A 18 -14.10 -15.35 9.65
C LEU A 18 -14.81 -14.29 8.83
N GLU A 19 -15.38 -13.30 9.51
CA GLU A 19 -15.93 -12.13 8.83
C GLU A 19 -14.83 -11.63 7.88
N PRO A 20 -15.18 -11.28 6.63
CA PRO A 20 -14.21 -10.82 5.66
C PRO A 20 -13.43 -9.69 6.32
N PHE A 21 -12.17 -9.99 6.60
CA PHE A 21 -11.30 -9.16 7.40
C PHE A 21 -11.33 -7.77 6.77
N LYS A 22 -12.03 -6.84 7.42
CA LYS A 22 -12.25 -5.52 6.84
C LYS A 22 -10.92 -4.80 6.95
N MET A 23 -10.07 -5.01 5.94
CA MET A 23 -8.81 -4.26 5.79
C MET A 23 -9.19 -2.79 5.97
N PRO A 24 -8.60 -2.08 6.94
CA PRO A 24 -8.99 -0.72 7.23
C PRO A 24 -8.85 0.08 5.93
N GLY A 25 -9.89 0.84 5.58
CA GLY A 25 -10.05 1.42 4.24
C GLY A 25 -8.88 2.29 3.75
N GLY A 26 -7.95 2.68 4.63
CA GLY A 26 -6.68 3.31 4.26
C GLY A 26 -5.75 2.41 3.43
N PHE A 27 -5.83 1.09 3.55
CA PHE A 27 -5.05 0.14 2.75
C PHE A 27 -5.42 0.16 1.28
N LYS A 28 -6.71 0.25 0.98
CA LYS A 28 -7.19 0.30 -0.40
C LYS A 28 -6.64 1.52 -1.12
N LYS A 29 -6.57 2.67 -0.45
CA LYS A 29 -5.99 3.90 -1.01
C LYS A 29 -4.51 3.77 -1.33
N VAL A 30 -3.75 3.06 -0.50
CA VAL A 30 -2.34 2.80 -0.76
C VAL A 30 -2.17 1.89 -1.97
N GLN A 31 -2.93 0.80 -2.03
CA GLN A 31 -2.86 -0.11 -3.17
C GLN A 31 -3.28 0.58 -4.47
N GLU A 32 -4.40 1.32 -4.45
CA GLU A 32 -4.87 2.12 -5.58
C GLU A 32 -3.81 3.14 -6.03
N GLY A 33 -3.18 3.86 -5.09
CA GLY A 33 -2.13 4.81 -5.43
C GLY A 33 -0.88 4.15 -6.02
N VAL A 34 -0.51 2.95 -5.56
CA VAL A 34 0.60 2.16 -6.11
C VAL A 34 0.24 1.65 -7.52
N ASP A 35 -0.97 1.13 -7.72
CA ASP A 35 -1.42 0.64 -9.02
C ASP A 35 -1.51 1.78 -10.05
N VAL A 36 -1.98 2.96 -9.62
CA VAL A 36 -1.98 4.17 -10.46
C VAL A 36 -0.56 4.61 -10.77
N PHE A 37 0.35 4.60 -9.78
CA PHE A 37 1.76 4.92 -10.00
C PHE A 37 2.38 4.00 -11.06
N ASP A 38 2.17 2.68 -10.95
CA ASP A 38 2.71 1.71 -11.91
C ASP A 38 2.06 1.86 -13.30
N SER A 39 0.77 2.21 -13.36
CA SER A 39 0.09 2.52 -14.62
C SER A 39 0.68 3.75 -15.32
N ILE A 40 0.95 4.83 -14.58
CA ILE A 40 1.58 6.03 -15.15
C ILE A 40 3.03 5.74 -15.52
N TRP A 41 3.74 4.95 -14.70
CA TRP A 41 5.12 4.56 -14.95
C TRP A 41 5.24 3.84 -16.27
N ASN A 42 4.42 2.81 -16.51
CA ASN A 42 4.41 2.11 -17.79
C ASN A 42 4.15 3.09 -18.96
N LYS A 43 3.23 4.06 -18.81
CA LYS A 43 2.99 5.08 -19.85
C LYS A 43 4.19 6.00 -20.12
N VAL A 44 5.00 6.34 -19.11
CA VAL A 44 6.24 7.13 -19.30
C VAL A 44 7.25 6.40 -20.16
N TYR A 45 7.35 5.08 -20.00
CA TYR A 45 8.30 4.24 -20.74
C TYR A 45 7.75 3.75 -22.08
N ASP A 46 6.43 3.66 -22.23
CA ASP A 46 5.75 3.25 -23.45
C ASP A 46 5.53 4.42 -24.42
N THR A 47 5.46 5.66 -23.93
CA THR A 47 5.33 6.84 -24.78
C THR A 47 6.68 7.38 -25.25
N ASP A 48 6.82 7.55 -26.57
CA ASP A 48 7.94 8.27 -27.19
C ASP A 48 7.67 9.79 -27.34
N ASN A 49 6.45 10.25 -27.01
CA ASN A 49 6.08 11.65 -27.15
C ASN A 49 6.58 12.48 -25.95
N ALA A 50 7.50 13.42 -26.20
CA ALA A 50 8.10 14.26 -25.17
C ALA A 50 7.08 15.01 -24.30
N ASN A 51 6.04 15.62 -24.88
CA ASN A 51 5.03 16.36 -24.12
C ASN A 51 4.20 15.44 -23.20
N GLN A 52 3.88 14.23 -23.68
CA GLN A 52 3.16 13.25 -22.87
C GLN A 52 4.04 12.68 -21.77
N LYS A 53 5.30 12.39 -22.09
CA LYS A 53 6.30 11.89 -21.15
C LYS A 53 6.47 12.84 -19.98
N GLU A 54 6.67 14.14 -20.24
CA GLU A 54 6.82 15.17 -19.21
C GLU A 54 5.57 15.30 -18.34
N LYS A 55 4.38 15.20 -18.95
CA LYS A 55 3.10 15.18 -18.23
C LYS A 55 3.00 13.96 -17.30
N PHE A 56 3.34 12.77 -17.78
CA PHE A 56 3.29 11.55 -16.98
C PHE A 56 4.36 11.54 -15.87
N GLU A 57 5.55 12.08 -16.11
CA GLU A 57 6.57 12.29 -15.07
C GLU A 57 6.07 13.24 -13.97
N ALA A 58 5.38 14.32 -14.33
CA ALA A 58 4.75 15.22 -13.37
C ALA A 58 3.64 14.54 -12.56
N ASP A 59 2.85 13.67 -13.20
CA ASP A 59 1.79 12.92 -12.53
C ASP A 59 2.35 11.81 -11.62
N LEU A 60 3.43 11.11 -12.01
CA LEU A 60 4.17 10.20 -11.14
C LEU A 60 4.64 10.90 -9.87
N LYS A 61 5.19 12.11 -10.01
CA LYS A 61 5.66 12.92 -8.88
C LYS A 61 4.52 13.33 -7.94
N LYS A 62 3.33 13.61 -8.47
CA LYS A 62 2.15 13.88 -7.65
C LYS A 62 1.70 12.63 -6.92
N GLU A 63 1.64 11.49 -7.60
CA GLU A 63 1.14 10.25 -7.02
C GLU A 63 2.07 9.73 -5.92
N ILE A 64 3.39 9.78 -6.13
CA ILE A 64 4.36 9.39 -5.10
C ILE A 64 4.32 10.31 -3.88
N LYS A 65 4.07 11.62 -4.08
CA LYS A 65 3.88 12.56 -2.97
C LYS A 65 2.62 12.26 -2.16
N LYS A 66 1.54 11.76 -2.78
CA LYS A 66 0.33 11.33 -2.06
C LYS A 66 0.60 10.09 -1.22
N LEU A 67 1.45 9.17 -1.68
CA LEU A 67 1.81 7.95 -0.96
C LEU A 67 2.71 8.21 0.28
N GLN A 68 3.42 9.35 0.36
CA GLN A 68 4.23 9.73 1.52
C GLN A 68 3.46 9.79 2.85
N PRO A 69 2.41 10.62 3.01
CA PRO A 69 1.68 10.69 4.27
C PRO A 69 1.07 9.34 4.65
N TYR A 70 0.62 8.53 3.68
CA TYR A 70 0.11 7.18 3.97
C TYR A 70 1.19 6.25 4.53
N ARG A 71 2.43 6.32 4.04
CA ARG A 71 3.56 5.55 4.59
C ARG A 71 3.82 5.91 6.05
N ASP A 72 3.84 7.20 6.37
CA ASP A 72 4.11 7.66 7.73
C ASP A 72 2.92 7.35 8.66
N GLN A 73 1.69 7.45 8.16
CA GLN A 73 0.49 6.99 8.86
C GLN A 73 0.53 5.49 9.15
N ILE A 74 0.92 4.66 8.18
CA ILE A 74 1.14 3.22 8.38
C ILE A 74 2.22 2.97 9.43
N LYS A 75 3.32 3.73 9.41
CA LYS A 75 4.38 3.64 10.43
C LYS A 75 3.83 3.93 11.83
N THR A 76 3.04 4.99 11.98
CA THR A 76 2.36 5.34 13.24
C THR A 76 1.40 4.24 13.67
N TRP A 77 0.64 3.66 12.74
CA TRP A 77 -0.24 2.52 13.02
C TRP A 77 0.53 1.31 13.55
N ILE A 78 1.64 0.90 12.90
CA ILE A 78 2.50 -0.20 13.39
C ILE A 78 3.03 0.09 14.81
N GLN A 79 3.33 1.36 15.11
CA GLN A 79 3.81 1.78 16.42
C GLN A 79 2.69 1.86 17.48
N SER A 80 1.43 2.02 17.06
CA SER A 80 0.27 2.14 17.96
C SER A 80 -0.01 0.82 18.69
N SER A 81 -0.19 0.92 20.01
CA SER A 81 -0.48 -0.21 20.89
C SER A 81 -1.85 -0.82 20.65
N GLU A 82 -2.82 -0.06 20.11
CA GLU A 82 -4.19 -0.53 19.79
C GLU A 82 -4.21 -1.74 18.84
N ILE A 83 -3.18 -1.86 18.00
CA ILE A 83 -3.10 -2.92 17.01
C ILE A 83 -2.55 -4.21 17.60
N LYS A 84 -1.88 -4.19 18.77
CA LYS A 84 -1.06 -5.32 19.25
C LYS A 84 -1.81 -6.43 20.00
N ASP A 85 -3.09 -6.26 20.34
CA ASP A 85 -3.72 -7.04 21.42
C ASP A 85 -4.51 -8.33 21.08
N LYS A 86 -4.54 -8.84 19.84
CA LYS A 86 -5.34 -10.06 19.49
C LYS A 86 -4.72 -10.89 18.36
N LYS A 87 -5.03 -12.19 18.20
CA LYS A 87 -4.57 -13.03 17.05
C LYS A 87 -4.86 -12.45 15.65
N VAL A 88 -5.88 -11.58 15.56
CA VAL A 88 -6.26 -10.75 14.40
C VAL A 88 -5.20 -9.65 14.10
N SER A 89 -4.42 -9.22 15.10
CA SER A 89 -3.32 -8.26 14.94
C SER A 89 -2.22 -8.76 14.04
N ALA A 90 -1.83 -10.04 14.13
CA ALA A 90 -0.66 -10.53 13.42
C ALA A 90 -0.82 -10.41 11.90
N SER A 91 -1.98 -10.79 11.35
CA SER A 91 -2.27 -10.62 9.92
C SER A 91 -2.37 -9.16 9.51
N TYR A 92 -2.89 -8.31 10.40
CA TYR A 92 -3.05 -6.88 10.14
C TYR A 92 -1.72 -6.13 10.19
N GLU A 93 -0.88 -6.42 11.17
CA GLU A 93 0.49 -5.94 11.27
C GLU A 93 1.30 -6.39 10.06
N GLN A 94 1.16 -7.64 9.63
CA GLN A 94 1.81 -8.13 8.42
C GLN A 94 1.38 -7.32 7.20
N ALA A 95 0.09 -7.02 7.05
CA ALA A 95 -0.41 -6.17 5.98
C ALA A 95 0.22 -4.76 6.05
N LEU A 96 0.25 -4.14 7.24
CA LEU A 96 0.91 -2.84 7.51
C LEU A 96 2.37 -2.81 7.07
N VAL A 97 3.10 -3.86 7.42
CA VAL A 97 4.49 -4.02 7.02
C VAL A 97 4.62 -4.18 5.50
N VAL A 98 3.75 -4.96 4.86
CA VAL A 98 3.75 -5.17 3.39
C VAL A 98 3.46 -3.86 2.64
N ALA A 99 2.41 -3.12 3.00
CA ALA A 99 2.12 -1.84 2.36
C ALA A 99 3.23 -0.80 2.56
N ARG A 100 3.80 -0.73 3.77
CA ARG A 100 4.95 0.16 4.04
C ARG A 100 6.14 -0.18 3.14
N LYS A 101 6.41 -1.46 2.94
CA LYS A 101 7.49 -1.93 2.04
C LYS A 101 7.18 -1.64 0.57
N LEU A 102 5.93 -1.83 0.13
CA LEU A 102 5.47 -1.52 -1.23
C LEU A 102 5.67 -0.03 -1.55
N ILE A 103 5.14 0.88 -0.72
CA ILE A 103 5.34 2.32 -0.90
C ILE A 103 6.84 2.68 -0.91
N GLY A 104 7.62 2.06 -0.01
CA GLY A 104 9.06 2.27 0.06
C GLY A 104 9.79 1.92 -1.24
N ARG A 105 9.44 0.77 -1.85
CA ARG A 105 10.00 0.32 -3.13
C ARG A 105 9.69 1.32 -4.25
N GLU A 106 8.44 1.76 -4.37
CA GLU A 106 8.07 2.69 -5.44
C GLU A 106 8.69 4.08 -5.24
N MET A 107 8.91 4.51 -3.99
CA MET A 107 9.65 5.75 -3.72
C MET A 107 11.11 5.68 -4.16
N GLU A 108 11.74 4.53 -3.96
CA GLU A 108 13.12 4.32 -4.36
C GLU A 108 13.24 4.31 -5.89
N ARG A 109 12.35 3.58 -6.58
CA ARG A 109 12.24 3.60 -8.04
C ARG A 109 12.03 5.01 -8.59
N PHE A 110 11.09 5.76 -8.02
CA PHE A 110 10.85 7.15 -8.41
C PHE A 110 12.08 8.04 -8.19
N LYS A 111 12.80 7.87 -7.08
CA LYS A 111 14.02 8.65 -6.78
C LYS A 111 15.12 8.46 -7.81
N ILE A 112 15.33 7.23 -8.27
CA ILE A 112 16.33 6.91 -9.29
C ILE A 112 15.90 7.55 -10.62
N CYS A 113 14.62 7.38 -11.00
CA CYS A 113 14.07 7.99 -12.21
C CYS A 113 14.17 9.52 -12.20
N GLU A 114 13.74 10.17 -11.10
CA GLU A 114 13.77 11.64 -10.98
C GLU A 114 15.20 12.16 -11.03
N LYS A 115 16.18 11.43 -10.47
CA LYS A 115 17.60 11.79 -10.56
C LYS A 115 18.08 11.71 -12.01
N GLU A 116 17.82 10.62 -12.72
CA GLU A 116 18.27 10.46 -14.10
C GLU A 116 17.62 11.46 -15.06
N THR A 117 16.33 11.79 -14.87
CA THR A 117 15.64 12.79 -15.68
C THR A 117 16.07 14.21 -15.34
N LYS A 118 16.26 14.56 -14.05
CA LYS A 118 16.81 15.88 -13.66
C LYS A 118 18.24 16.09 -14.09
N THR A 119 19.11 15.11 -13.96
CA THR A 119 20.52 15.27 -14.34
C THR A 119 20.66 15.45 -15.85
N LYS A 120 19.79 14.82 -16.66
CA LYS A 120 19.71 15.10 -18.11
C LYS A 120 19.07 16.46 -18.42
N ALA A 121 18.06 16.90 -17.66
CA ALA A 121 17.41 18.20 -17.87
C ALA A 121 18.32 19.39 -17.50
N PHE A 122 19.15 19.26 -16.46
CA PHE A 122 20.12 20.29 -16.07
C PHE A 122 21.29 20.45 -17.05
N SER A 123 21.50 19.52 -17.98
CA SER A 123 22.52 19.65 -19.03
C SER A 123 22.09 20.56 -20.21
N LYS A 124 20.93 21.22 -20.14
CA LYS A 124 20.43 22.10 -21.22
C LYS A 124 20.16 23.56 -20.83
N GLU A 125 20.32 23.95 -19.56
CA GLU A 125 20.06 25.31 -19.08
C GLU A 125 21.31 25.90 -18.40
N GLY A 126 22.38 26.11 -19.19
CA GLY A 126 23.66 26.60 -18.66
C GLY A 126 24.63 27.19 -19.69
N LEU A 127 24.14 27.70 -20.82
CA LEU A 127 24.90 28.60 -21.70
C LEU A 127 23.95 29.68 -22.23
N GLY A 128 23.80 30.75 -21.44
CA GLY A 128 23.08 31.97 -21.79
C GLY A 128 23.48 33.07 -20.81
#